data_AF-A0A9E4D104-F1
#
_entry.id   AF-A0A9E4D104-F1
#
_cell.length_a   1.000
_cell.length_b   1.000
_cell.length_c   1.000
_cell.angle_alpha   90.00
_cell.angle_beta   90.00
_cell.angle_gamma   90.00
#
_symmetry.space_group_name_H-M   'P 1'
#
loop_
_entity.id
_entity.type
_entity.pdbx_description
1 polymer ?
#
loop_
_entity_poly.entity_id
_entity_poly.type
_entity_poly.pdbx_seq_one_letter_code
_entity_poly.pdbx_strand_id
1 'polypeptide(L)'
;MDGDDERRVVTVLEPHDEYTHTPDPVPNYNESMYLNGFDLTAETGAWFRIGNRVNEGHAEMTVCVYLPDGRVGFIYKRPEIDNNDRMDAGGLTIEVVEPFKHLTISYDGKVCLLDQPRDMADPRSAFKNNPMVDCEVRLDVAGVSPMFGGLRRYADGSPIE
;
A
#
# COMPACT_ATOMS: atom_id res chain seq x y z
N MET A 1 44.63 4.55 -8.53
CA MET A 1 44.02 3.30 -8.99
C MET A 1 43.32 2.76 -7.76
N ASP A 2 42.12 3.25 -7.50
CA ASP A 2 41.29 2.71 -6.43
C ASP A 2 40.80 1.37 -6.94
N GLY A 3 41.34 0.29 -6.37
CA GLY A 3 40.87 -1.05 -6.67
C GLY A 3 39.40 -1.10 -6.28
N ASP A 4 38.55 -1.46 -7.25
CA ASP A 4 37.14 -1.73 -7.01
C ASP A 4 37.09 -2.82 -5.93
N ASP A 5 36.65 -2.46 -4.73
CA ASP A 5 36.57 -3.41 -3.62
C ASP A 5 35.44 -4.39 -3.97
N GLU A 6 35.81 -5.53 -4.55
CA GLU A 6 34.89 -6.59 -4.96
C GLU A 6 33.99 -7.05 -3.81
N ARG A 7 34.37 -6.79 -2.55
CA ARG A 7 33.57 -7.07 -1.35
C ARG A 7 32.67 -5.93 -0.90
N ARG A 8 32.54 -4.86 -1.69
CA ARG A 8 31.57 -3.80 -1.45
C ARG A 8 30.16 -4.36 -1.52
N VAL A 9 29.36 -4.12 -0.48
CA VAL A 9 27.93 -4.47 -0.48
C VAL A 9 27.15 -3.44 -1.29
N VAL A 10 26.34 -3.93 -2.23
CA VAL A 10 25.37 -3.17 -3.03
C VAL A 10 23.97 -3.71 -2.79
N THR A 11 22.96 -2.88 -3.05
CA THR A 11 21.57 -3.31 -3.04
C THR A 11 21.08 -3.41 -4.47
N VAL A 12 20.50 -4.56 -4.81
CA VAL A 12 19.98 -4.86 -6.15
C VAL A 12 18.46 -4.81 -6.07
N LEU A 13 17.87 -3.95 -6.91
CA LEU A 13 16.44 -3.88 -7.17
C LEU A 13 16.19 -4.29 -8.61
N GLU A 14 15.37 -5.29 -8.78
CA GLU A 14 14.91 -5.77 -10.08
C GLU A 14 13.43 -5.39 -10.25
N PRO A 15 12.95 -5.15 -11.49
CA PRO A 15 11.55 -4.77 -11.71
C PRO A 15 10.53 -5.73 -11.09
N HIS A 16 10.89 -7.01 -10.96
CA HIS A 16 10.02 -8.02 -10.36
C HIS A 16 9.79 -7.80 -8.85
N ASP A 17 10.69 -7.11 -8.15
CA ASP A 17 10.61 -6.84 -6.70
C ASP A 17 9.43 -5.92 -6.33
N GLU A 18 8.84 -5.20 -7.29
CA GLU A 18 7.67 -4.34 -7.02
C GLU A 18 6.32 -5.07 -7.19
N TYR A 19 6.32 -6.23 -7.84
CA TYR A 19 5.12 -7.06 -7.97
C TYR A 19 4.94 -7.97 -6.76
N THR A 20 3.80 -8.63 -6.68
CA THR A 20 3.55 -9.62 -5.63
C THR A 20 4.41 -10.87 -5.83
N HIS A 21 4.74 -11.53 -4.72
CA HIS A 21 5.66 -12.66 -4.69
C HIS A 21 4.94 -13.99 -4.42
N THR A 22 5.62 -15.09 -4.71
CA THR A 22 5.16 -16.41 -4.26
C THR A 22 5.17 -16.43 -2.72
N PRO A 23 4.04 -16.76 -2.07
CA PRO A 23 3.98 -16.80 -0.62
C PRO A 23 4.85 -17.90 -0.03
N ASP A 24 5.63 -17.56 1.00
CA ASP A 24 6.27 -18.56 1.84
C ASP A 24 5.22 -19.36 2.62
N PRO A 25 5.52 -20.62 3.02
CA PRO A 25 4.57 -21.47 3.76
C PRO A 25 4.33 -21.04 5.21
N VAL A 26 4.82 -19.86 5.63
CA VAL A 26 4.62 -19.34 6.98
C VAL A 26 3.18 -18.87 7.16
N PRO A 27 2.47 -19.26 8.24
CA PRO A 27 1.05 -18.95 8.39
C PRO A 27 0.74 -17.44 8.33
N ASN A 28 1.65 -16.61 8.84
CA ASN A 28 1.49 -15.17 8.94
C ASN A 28 2.11 -14.39 7.77
N TYR A 29 2.30 -15.02 6.61
CA TYR A 29 2.76 -14.33 5.39
C TYR A 29 1.91 -13.08 5.16
N ASN A 30 2.58 -11.94 4.95
CA ASN A 30 1.95 -10.67 4.68
C ASN A 30 2.76 -9.94 3.64
N GLU A 31 2.18 -9.77 2.46
CA GLU A 31 2.70 -8.85 1.47
C GLU A 31 1.80 -7.65 1.40
N SER A 32 2.35 -6.43 1.45
CA SER A 32 1.52 -5.23 1.55
C SER A 32 2.13 -4.03 0.84
N MET A 33 1.25 -3.16 0.38
CA MET A 33 1.59 -1.83 -0.14
C MET A 33 0.94 -0.76 0.74
N TYR A 34 1.67 0.34 0.92
CA TYR A 34 1.21 1.54 1.62
C TYR A 34 1.55 2.77 0.80
N LEU A 35 0.56 3.60 0.52
CA LEU A 35 0.74 4.87 -0.17
C LEU A 35 0.02 5.97 0.61
N ASN A 36 0.62 7.15 0.69
CA ASN A 36 -0.01 8.34 1.22
C ASN A 36 0.37 9.58 0.43
N GLY A 37 -0.49 10.59 0.46
CA GLY A 37 -0.25 11.84 -0.25
C GLY A 37 -1.19 12.94 0.23
N PHE A 38 -0.76 14.19 0.02
CA PHE A 38 -1.51 15.39 0.35
C PHE A 38 -1.36 16.41 -0.77
N ASP A 39 -2.47 17.04 -1.15
CA ASP A 39 -2.50 18.26 -1.95
C ASP A 39 -2.77 19.44 -1.02
N LEU A 40 -1.75 20.28 -0.82
CA LEU A 40 -1.84 21.45 0.05
C LEU A 40 -2.70 22.56 -0.55
N THR A 41 -2.89 22.59 -1.86
CA THR A 41 -3.73 23.59 -2.54
C THR A 41 -5.20 23.24 -2.40
N ALA A 42 -5.53 21.96 -2.62
CA ALA A 42 -6.88 21.46 -2.45
C ALA A 42 -7.24 21.13 -1.00
N GLU A 43 -6.27 21.18 -0.07
CA GLU A 43 -6.43 20.81 1.34
C GLU A 43 -7.02 19.40 1.54
N THR A 44 -6.65 18.49 0.65
CA THR A 44 -7.07 17.09 0.69
C THR A 44 -5.86 16.17 0.79
N GLY A 45 -6.07 14.97 1.29
CA GLY A 45 -5.05 13.95 1.27
C GLY A 45 -5.67 12.59 1.45
N ALA A 46 -4.88 11.55 1.29
CA ALA A 46 -5.32 10.20 1.54
C ALA A 46 -4.15 9.30 1.92
N TRP A 47 -4.48 8.19 2.55
CA TRP A 47 -3.59 7.04 2.61
C TRP A 47 -4.37 5.74 2.37
N PHE A 48 -3.67 4.81 1.76
CA PHE A 48 -4.18 3.52 1.31
C PHE A 48 -3.22 2.45 1.82
N ARG A 49 -3.79 1.38 2.34
CA ARG A 49 -3.02 0.18 2.66
C ARG A 49 -3.81 -1.02 2.19
N ILE A 50 -3.13 -1.96 1.56
CA ILE A 50 -3.64 -3.30 1.31
C ILE A 50 -2.53 -4.29 1.65
N GLY A 51 -2.90 -5.39 2.31
CA GLY A 51 -1.98 -6.47 2.61
C GLY A 51 -2.64 -7.83 2.44
N ASN A 52 -2.07 -8.65 1.57
CA ASN A 52 -2.54 -10.01 1.34
C ASN A 52 -2.01 -10.94 2.45
N ARG A 53 -2.92 -11.57 3.17
CA ARG A 53 -2.65 -12.63 4.16
C ARG A 53 -3.20 -13.95 3.63
N VAL A 54 -2.70 -14.33 2.45
CA VAL A 54 -3.25 -15.43 1.65
C VAL A 54 -3.28 -16.77 2.40
N ASN A 55 -2.27 -17.06 3.23
CA ASN A 55 -2.24 -18.27 4.05
C ASN A 55 -3.31 -18.29 5.15
N GLU A 56 -3.91 -17.14 5.47
CA GLU A 56 -5.06 -16.97 6.37
C GLU A 56 -6.36 -16.67 5.61
N GLY A 57 -6.35 -16.76 4.27
CA GLY A 57 -7.54 -16.64 3.41
C GLY A 57 -8.17 -15.25 3.31
N HIS A 58 -7.46 -14.19 3.66
CA HIS A 58 -8.00 -12.82 3.59
C HIS A 58 -6.94 -11.77 3.26
N ALA A 59 -7.36 -10.62 2.75
CA ALA A 59 -6.56 -9.41 2.75
C ALA A 59 -6.95 -8.52 3.94
N GLU A 60 -6.11 -7.56 4.27
CA GLU A 60 -6.44 -6.45 5.15
C GLU A 60 -6.28 -5.15 4.37
N MET A 61 -7.37 -4.40 4.18
CA MET A 61 -7.34 -3.14 3.44
C MET A 61 -7.87 -1.97 4.26
N THR A 62 -7.29 -0.80 4.05
CA THR A 62 -7.73 0.47 4.64
C THR A 62 -7.67 1.58 3.60
N VAL A 63 -8.72 2.41 3.58
CA VAL A 63 -8.75 3.67 2.84
C VAL A 63 -9.10 4.78 3.82
N CYS A 64 -8.29 5.84 3.83
CA CYS A 64 -8.51 7.04 4.62
C CYS A 64 -8.34 8.26 3.74
N VAL A 65 -9.37 9.09 3.65
CA VAL A 65 -9.42 10.30 2.82
C VAL A 65 -9.71 11.50 3.72
N TYR A 66 -8.83 12.49 3.69
CA TYR A 66 -8.97 13.77 4.37
C TYR A 66 -9.64 14.77 3.42
N LEU A 67 -10.77 15.34 3.85
CA LEU A 67 -11.53 16.32 3.08
C LEU A 67 -11.19 17.75 3.50
N PRO A 68 -11.36 18.75 2.61
CA PRO A 68 -10.96 20.14 2.89
C PRO A 68 -11.71 20.79 4.04
N ASP A 69 -12.91 20.29 4.37
CA ASP A 69 -13.73 20.78 5.48
C ASP A 69 -13.40 20.10 6.83
N GLY A 70 -12.32 19.33 6.89
CA GLY A 70 -11.86 18.63 8.09
C GLY A 70 -12.55 17.29 8.33
N ARG A 71 -13.53 16.89 7.49
CA ARG A 71 -14.13 15.55 7.54
C ARG A 71 -13.16 14.48 7.06
N VAL A 72 -13.37 13.25 7.50
CA VAL A 72 -12.57 12.08 7.10
C VAL A 72 -13.46 10.96 6.59
N GLY A 73 -13.21 10.48 5.37
CA GLY A 73 -13.73 9.21 4.90
C GLY A 73 -12.80 8.07 5.33
N PHE A 74 -13.29 7.11 6.10
CA PHE A 74 -12.49 5.99 6.58
C PHE A 74 -13.18 4.64 6.36
N ILE A 75 -12.45 3.63 5.92
CA ILE A 75 -12.92 2.24 5.91
C ILE A 75 -11.76 1.29 6.12
N TYR A 76 -12.02 0.21 6.84
CA TYR A 76 -11.15 -0.96 6.96
C TYR A 76 -11.97 -2.21 6.66
N LYS A 77 -11.41 -3.17 5.93
CA LYS A 77 -12.05 -4.46 5.65
C LYS A 77 -11.04 -5.61 5.74
N ARG A 78 -11.58 -6.80 5.98
CA ARG A 78 -10.90 -8.09 5.83
C ARG A 78 -11.57 -8.93 4.71
N PRO A 79 -11.47 -8.51 3.44
CA PRO A 79 -12.07 -9.27 2.34
C PRO A 79 -11.39 -10.64 2.18
N GLU A 80 -12.14 -11.67 1.80
CA GLU A 80 -11.58 -12.98 1.47
C GLU A 80 -10.73 -12.92 0.20
N ILE A 81 -9.61 -13.65 0.19
CA ILE A 81 -8.74 -13.85 -0.98
C ILE A 81 -8.26 -15.31 -0.98
N ASP A 82 -7.90 -15.83 -2.14
CA ASP A 82 -7.41 -17.20 -2.31
C ASP A 82 -6.01 -17.29 -2.97
N ASN A 83 -5.45 -16.16 -3.39
CA ASN A 83 -4.14 -16.05 -4.03
C ASN A 83 -3.42 -14.76 -3.63
N ASN A 84 -2.19 -14.60 -4.12
CA ASN A 84 -1.36 -13.41 -3.92
C ASN A 84 -0.95 -12.78 -5.26
N ASP A 85 -1.76 -12.90 -6.30
CA ASP A 85 -1.34 -12.53 -7.66
C ASP A 85 -1.41 -11.01 -7.91
N ARG A 86 -2.10 -10.27 -7.02
CA ARG A 86 -2.32 -8.82 -7.15
C ARG A 86 -2.70 -8.17 -5.82
N MET A 87 -2.48 -6.86 -5.75
CA MET A 87 -2.97 -5.98 -4.70
C MET A 87 -4.38 -5.47 -5.05
N ASP A 88 -5.37 -6.34 -5.00
CA ASP A 88 -6.76 -6.05 -5.39
C ASP A 88 -7.76 -6.74 -4.45
N ALA A 89 -8.30 -5.99 -3.48
CA ALA A 89 -9.24 -6.54 -2.51
C ALA A 89 -10.13 -5.47 -1.86
N GLY A 90 -11.39 -5.84 -1.59
CA GLY A 90 -12.31 -5.00 -0.82
C GLY A 90 -12.69 -3.67 -1.49
N GLY A 91 -12.47 -3.57 -2.81
CA GLY A 91 -12.68 -2.37 -3.62
C GLY A 91 -11.44 -1.51 -3.82
N LEU A 92 -10.31 -1.80 -3.14
CA LEU A 92 -9.03 -1.11 -3.33
C LEU A 92 -8.11 -1.93 -4.22
N THR A 93 -7.59 -1.28 -5.25
CA THR A 93 -6.59 -1.83 -6.16
C THR A 93 -5.37 -0.91 -6.18
N ILE A 94 -4.17 -1.48 -6.07
CA ILE A 94 -2.90 -0.81 -6.36
C ILE A 94 -2.24 -1.60 -7.49
N GLU A 95 -2.01 -0.94 -8.61
CA GLU A 95 -1.45 -1.58 -9.81
C GLU A 95 -0.09 -0.97 -10.13
N VAL A 96 0.88 -1.84 -10.40
CA VAL A 96 2.19 -1.48 -10.93
C VAL A 96 2.10 -1.39 -12.45
N VAL A 97 2.03 -0.16 -12.98
CA VAL A 97 1.95 0.09 -14.42
C VAL A 97 3.34 0.01 -15.05
N GLU A 98 4.32 0.69 -14.45
CA GLU A 98 5.73 0.58 -14.80
C GLU A 98 6.57 0.50 -13.52
N PRO A 99 7.33 -0.59 -13.31
CA PRO A 99 8.06 -0.78 -12.08
C PRO A 99 8.93 0.42 -11.70
N PHE A 100 8.76 0.88 -10.46
CA PHE A 100 9.48 1.97 -9.81
C PHE A 100 9.23 3.35 -10.43
N LYS A 101 8.27 3.47 -11.37
CA LYS A 101 8.01 4.71 -12.10
C LYS A 101 6.55 5.13 -12.12
N HIS A 102 5.62 4.19 -12.19
CA HIS A 102 4.20 4.51 -12.30
C HIS A 102 3.35 3.45 -11.62
N LEU A 103 2.59 3.89 -10.63
CA LEU A 103 1.54 3.10 -9.99
C LEU A 103 0.19 3.80 -10.20
N THR A 104 -0.89 3.04 -10.20
CA THR A 104 -2.24 3.58 -10.05
C THR A 104 -2.86 3.09 -8.74
N ILE A 105 -3.71 3.93 -8.14
CA ILE A 105 -4.54 3.56 -7.00
C ILE A 105 -5.99 3.81 -7.39
N SER A 106 -6.82 2.78 -7.28
CA SER A 106 -8.27 2.92 -7.43
C SER A 106 -8.99 2.40 -6.19
N TYR A 107 -10.02 3.12 -5.76
CA TYR A 107 -10.97 2.62 -4.77
C TYR A 107 -12.40 2.81 -5.26
N ASP A 108 -13.21 1.76 -5.18
CA ASP A 108 -14.66 1.79 -5.36
C ASP A 108 -15.33 1.12 -4.18
N GLY A 109 -16.09 1.90 -3.41
CA GLY A 109 -16.87 1.33 -2.32
C GLY A 109 -17.47 2.38 -1.42
N LYS A 110 -17.71 2.00 -0.17
CA LYS A 110 -18.23 2.91 0.85
C LYS A 110 -17.15 3.29 1.85
N VAL A 111 -17.25 4.50 2.39
CA VAL A 111 -16.46 4.97 3.53
C VAL A 111 -17.38 5.42 4.65
N CYS A 112 -16.94 5.23 5.88
CA CYS A 112 -17.53 5.85 7.05
C CYS A 112 -17.10 7.32 7.06
N LEU A 113 -18.05 8.23 6.83
CA LEU A 113 -17.77 9.66 6.78
C LEU A 113 -17.86 10.26 8.17
N LEU A 114 -16.71 10.61 8.73
CA LEU A 114 -16.55 11.19 10.05
C LEU A 114 -16.64 12.71 9.96
N ASP A 115 -17.66 13.29 10.59
CA ASP A 115 -17.72 14.74 10.82
C ASP A 115 -16.75 15.18 11.92
N GLN A 116 -16.54 14.31 12.91
CA GLN A 116 -15.58 14.48 13.99
C GLN A 116 -14.53 13.35 13.90
N PRO A 117 -13.37 13.56 13.24
CA PRO A 117 -12.39 12.49 12.99
C PRO A 117 -11.92 11.73 14.24
N ARG A 118 -11.91 12.42 15.39
CA ARG A 118 -11.59 11.85 16.72
C ARG A 118 -12.51 10.71 17.15
N ASP A 119 -13.70 10.59 16.57
CA ASP A 119 -14.63 9.49 16.88
C ASP A 119 -14.00 8.12 16.60
N MET A 120 -13.07 8.05 15.64
CA MET A 120 -12.34 6.83 15.31
C MET A 120 -11.44 6.30 16.46
N ALA A 121 -11.26 7.06 17.55
CA ALA A 121 -10.67 6.54 18.79
C ALA A 121 -11.48 5.38 19.41
N ASP A 122 -12.79 5.31 19.13
CA ASP A 122 -13.63 4.12 19.36
C ASP A 122 -14.26 3.69 18.02
N PRO A 123 -13.59 2.81 17.25
CA PRO A 123 -14.06 2.41 15.93
C PRO A 123 -15.47 1.83 15.92
N ARG A 124 -15.84 1.07 16.96
CA ARG A 124 -17.18 0.47 17.05
C ARG A 124 -18.26 1.55 17.10
N SER A 125 -18.06 2.58 17.91
CA SER A 125 -18.98 3.72 17.99
C SER A 125 -18.93 4.57 16.72
N ALA A 126 -17.74 4.80 16.16
CA ALA A 126 -17.58 5.58 14.93
C ALA A 126 -18.39 4.99 13.77
N PHE A 127 -18.19 3.71 13.45
CA PHE A 127 -18.91 3.04 12.36
C PHE A 127 -20.42 2.93 12.59
N LYS A 128 -20.86 2.89 13.86
CA LYS A 128 -22.29 2.82 14.19
C LYS A 128 -22.99 4.17 14.01
N ASN A 129 -22.31 5.26 14.37
CA ASN A 129 -22.94 6.57 14.53
C ASN A 129 -22.67 7.54 13.37
N ASN A 130 -21.77 7.18 12.44
CA ASN A 130 -21.45 7.97 11.27
C ASN A 130 -22.00 7.32 9.99
N PRO A 131 -22.39 8.10 8.97
CA PRO A 131 -22.96 7.55 7.74
C PRO A 131 -21.91 6.83 6.89
N MET A 132 -22.34 5.74 6.25
CA MET A 132 -21.61 5.10 5.16
C MET A 132 -22.00 5.74 3.82
N VAL A 133 -21.06 6.38 3.16
CA VAL A 133 -21.27 7.07 1.87
C VAL A 133 -20.48 6.41 0.76
N ASP A 134 -20.96 6.50 -0.47
CA ASP A 134 -20.20 6.04 -1.64
C ASP A 134 -18.96 6.91 -1.85
N CYS A 135 -17.87 6.28 -2.25
CA CYS A 135 -16.57 6.91 -2.44
C CYS A 135 -15.85 6.23 -3.61
N GLU A 136 -15.38 7.06 -4.53
CA GLU A 136 -14.52 6.70 -5.63
C GLU A 136 -13.19 7.44 -5.47
N VAL A 137 -12.09 6.73 -5.68
CA VAL A 137 -10.74 7.30 -5.76
C VAL A 137 -10.07 6.80 -7.02
N ARG A 138 -9.41 7.72 -7.74
CA ARG A 138 -8.52 7.43 -8.87
C ARG A 138 -7.29 8.30 -8.71
N LEU A 139 -6.12 7.68 -8.57
CA LEU A 139 -4.85 8.38 -8.43
C LEU A 139 -3.79 7.74 -9.33
N ASP A 140 -3.02 8.60 -9.97
CA ASP A 140 -1.77 8.24 -10.65
C ASP A 140 -0.60 8.68 -9.78
N VAL A 141 0.34 7.75 -9.54
CA VAL A 141 1.52 7.97 -8.72
C VAL A 141 2.74 7.84 -9.60
N ALA A 142 3.43 8.96 -9.83
CA ALA A 142 4.67 9.00 -10.59
C ALA A 142 5.88 8.96 -9.66
N GLY A 143 6.84 8.09 -9.97
CA GLY A 143 8.14 8.02 -9.31
C GLY A 143 8.97 9.26 -9.63
N VAL A 144 9.37 10.01 -8.60
CA VAL A 144 10.16 11.25 -8.74
C VAL A 144 11.55 11.16 -8.12
N SER A 145 11.87 10.02 -7.48
CA SER A 145 13.15 9.77 -6.84
C SER A 145 13.60 8.33 -7.08
N PRO A 146 14.91 8.04 -6.97
CA PRO A 146 15.40 6.67 -6.98
C PRO A 146 14.74 5.81 -5.91
N MET A 147 14.58 4.52 -6.20
CA MET A 147 14.10 3.53 -5.24
C MET A 147 15.21 3.09 -4.29
N PHE A 148 14.81 2.76 -3.06
CA PHE A 148 15.68 2.27 -2.00
C PHE A 148 15.13 0.95 -1.45
N GLY A 149 16.01 0.00 -1.17
CA GLY A 149 15.64 -1.37 -0.79
C GLY A 149 16.20 -2.36 -1.80
N GLY A 150 15.80 -3.63 -1.66
CA GLY A 150 16.24 -4.73 -2.52
C GLY A 150 17.19 -5.73 -1.84
N LEU A 151 17.60 -6.74 -2.61
CA LEU A 151 18.48 -7.80 -2.15
C LEU A 151 19.91 -7.27 -1.97
N ARG A 152 20.52 -7.53 -0.82
CA ARG A 152 21.92 -7.19 -0.60
C ARG A 152 22.82 -8.23 -1.27
N ARG A 153 23.78 -7.76 -2.08
CA ARG A 153 24.80 -8.59 -2.74
C ARG A 153 26.17 -7.93 -2.64
N TYR A 154 27.23 -8.70 -2.84
CA TYR A 154 28.53 -8.12 -3.15
C TYR A 154 28.49 -7.50 -4.55
N ALA A 155 29.37 -6.52 -4.81
CA ALA A 155 29.44 -5.80 -6.08
C ALA A 155 29.78 -6.72 -7.27
N ASP A 156 30.43 -7.85 -7.01
CA ASP A 156 30.69 -8.92 -7.97
C ASP A 156 29.47 -9.82 -8.26
N GLY A 157 28.34 -9.58 -7.60
CA GLY A 157 27.08 -10.31 -7.75
C GLY A 157 26.94 -11.56 -6.86
N SER A 158 27.96 -11.90 -6.06
CA SER A 158 27.91 -13.02 -5.12
C SER A 158 26.97 -12.74 -3.93
N PRO A 159 26.30 -13.77 -3.37
CA PRO A 159 25.41 -13.61 -2.24
C PRO A 159 26.17 -13.23 -0.97
N ILE A 160 25.51 -12.48 -0.10
CA ILE A 160 26.00 -12.22 1.27
C ILE A 160 25.43 -13.33 2.16
N GLU A 161 26.31 -14.03 2.90
CA GLU A 161 25.92 -15.01 3.93
C GLU A 161 25.24 -14.35 5.15
#